data_AF-A0A6S7HA01-F1
#
_entry.id   AF-A0A6S7HA01-F1
#
_cell.length_a   1.000
_cell.length_b   1.000
_cell.length_c   1.000
_cell.angle_alpha   90.00
_cell.angle_beta   90.00
_cell.angle_gamma   90.00
#
_symmetry.space_group_name_H-M   'P 1'
#
loop_
_entity.id
_entity.type
_entity.pdbx_description
1 polymer ?
#
loop_
_entity_poly.entity_id
_entity_poly.type
_entity_poly.pdbx_seq_one_letter_code
_entity_poly.pdbx_strand_id
1 'polypeptide(L)'
;MKDYDVSKWWKEIKKLGYGSSKTEWCEQLMGEATGTIEELAENINSFFVNLSSDFQPLEVDRNYQAECPPDMLVDQYKAYRALKEVKCHKSVGPDEIPNRILRDFAFELSPVVSDIYNSTLRQGKIPE
;
A
#
# COMPACT_ATOMS: atom_id res chain seq x y z
N MET A 1 3.42 -0.43 -27.87
CA MET A 1 3.79 -0.92 -26.52
C MET A 1 3.11 -2.26 -26.32
N LYS A 2 3.85 -3.35 -26.10
CA LYS A 2 3.26 -4.68 -25.93
C LYS A 2 2.57 -4.75 -24.57
N ASP A 3 1.28 -5.07 -24.56
CA ASP A 3 0.54 -5.48 -23.37
C ASP A 3 1.21 -6.70 -22.75
N TYR A 4 1.99 -6.49 -21.69
CA TYR A 4 2.51 -7.57 -20.87
C TYR A 4 1.38 -8.06 -19.98
N ASP A 5 0.97 -9.32 -20.19
CA ASP A 5 0.01 -10.01 -19.34
C ASP A 5 0.65 -10.23 -17.95
N VAL A 6 0.30 -9.35 -17.02
CA VAL A 6 0.77 -9.35 -15.63
C VAL A 6 0.45 -10.69 -14.95
N SER A 7 -0.64 -11.36 -15.33
CA SER A 7 -1.00 -12.67 -14.78
C SER A 7 -0.06 -13.76 -15.27
N LYS A 8 0.36 -13.67 -16.55
CA LYS A 8 1.36 -14.57 -17.12
C LYS A 8 2.74 -14.32 -16.50
N TRP A 9 3.14 -13.06 -16.38
CA TRP A 9 4.38 -12.69 -15.68
C TRP A 9 4.39 -13.20 -14.24
N TRP A 10 3.32 -13.00 -13.48
CA TRP A 10 3.22 -13.47 -12.09
C TRP A 10 3.22 -15.00 -11.96
N LYS A 11 2.64 -15.72 -12.93
CA LYS A 11 2.74 -17.18 -12.99
C LYS A 11 4.16 -17.66 -13.24
N GLU A 12 4.91 -17.01 -14.12
CA GLU A 12 6.32 -17.33 -14.36
C GLU A 12 7.21 -16.98 -13.15
N ILE A 13 6.97 -15.84 -12.50
CA ILE A 13 7.61 -15.46 -11.22
C ILE A 13 7.37 -16.51 -10.14
N LYS A 14 6.13 -17.00 -10.01
CA LYS A 14 5.81 -18.08 -9.07
C LYS A 14 6.55 -19.38 -9.38
N LYS A 15 6.75 -19.72 -10.65
CA LYS A 15 7.54 -20.91 -11.01
C LYS A 15 8.99 -20.76 -10.58
N LEU A 16 9.56 -19.56 -10.67
CA LEU A 16 10.93 -19.27 -10.23
C LEU A 16 11.08 -19.32 -8.70
N GLY A 17 10.13 -18.77 -7.95
CA GLY A 17 10.23 -18.64 -6.49
C GLY A 17 9.62 -19.79 -5.67
N TYR A 18 8.66 -20.55 -6.22
CA TYR A 18 7.92 -21.60 -5.51
C TYR A 18 8.15 -23.01 -6.10
N GLY A 19 8.91 -23.13 -7.18
CA GLY A 19 9.16 -24.39 -7.88
C GLY A 19 10.49 -25.04 -7.49
N SER A 20 10.52 -25.69 -6.33
CA SER A 20 11.43 -26.83 -6.08
C SER A 20 12.95 -26.61 -6.25
N SER A 21 13.51 -25.44 -5.94
CA SER A 21 14.91 -25.40 -5.49
C SER A 21 14.92 -25.50 -3.97
N LYS A 22 15.76 -26.39 -3.44
CA LYS A 22 16.03 -26.53 -1.99
C LYS A 22 16.83 -25.34 -1.43
N THR A 23 17.11 -24.36 -2.28
CA THR A 23 18.01 -23.25 -2.02
C THR A 23 17.18 -22.03 -1.64
N GLU A 24 17.56 -21.38 -0.54
CA GLU A 24 16.89 -20.16 -0.11
C GLU A 24 16.98 -19.09 -1.21
N TRP A 25 15.97 -18.24 -1.34
CA TRP A 25 15.94 -17.18 -2.37
C TRP A 25 17.21 -16.30 -2.37
N CYS A 26 17.82 -16.14 -1.19
CA CYS A 26 19.11 -15.47 -1.02
C CYS A 26 20.21 -16.14 -1.86
N GLU A 27 20.27 -17.46 -1.87
CA GLU A 27 21.29 -18.24 -2.59
C GLU A 27 21.18 -18.10 -4.12
N GLN A 28 20.01 -17.72 -4.65
CA GLN A 28 19.83 -17.41 -6.07
C GLN A 28 20.38 -16.02 -6.45
N LEU A 29 20.44 -15.10 -5.49
CA LEU A 29 20.95 -13.74 -5.67
C LEU A 29 22.42 -13.60 -5.26
N MET A 30 22.92 -14.55 -4.48
CA MET A 30 24.33 -14.66 -4.11
C MET A 30 25.14 -15.06 -5.36
N GLY A 31 25.92 -14.13 -5.90
CA GLY A 31 26.89 -14.40 -6.96
C GLY A 31 28.30 -14.66 -6.40
N GLU A 32 29.29 -14.84 -7.26
CA GLU A 32 30.71 -14.93 -6.85
C GLU A 32 31.22 -13.67 -6.10
N ALA A 33 30.50 -12.55 -6.19
CA ALA A 33 30.87 -11.26 -5.64
C ALA A 33 30.23 -10.91 -4.28
N THR A 34 29.30 -11.72 -3.77
CA THR A 34 28.62 -11.49 -2.48
C THR A 34 28.88 -12.68 -1.58
N GLY A 35 29.77 -12.50 -0.60
CA GLY A 35 30.25 -13.59 0.26
C GLY A 35 29.26 -13.98 1.35
N THR A 36 28.38 -13.05 1.77
CA THR A 36 27.38 -13.27 2.83
C THR A 36 26.02 -12.65 2.52
N ILE A 37 24.99 -13.10 3.25
CA ILE A 37 23.61 -12.56 3.16
C ILE A 37 23.57 -11.11 3.64
N GLU A 38 24.39 -10.76 4.63
CA GLU A 38 24.51 -9.40 5.16
C GLU A 38 25.09 -8.44 4.10
N GLU A 39 26.10 -8.88 3.35
CA GLU A 39 26.67 -8.10 2.24
C GLU A 39 25.64 -7.90 1.11
N LEU A 40 24.85 -8.93 0.80
CA LEU A 40 23.77 -8.82 -0.17
C LEU A 40 22.70 -7.80 0.29
N ALA A 41 22.30 -7.87 1.56
CA ALA A 41 21.33 -6.94 2.14
C ALA A 41 21.86 -5.49 2.11
N GLU A 42 23.13 -5.29 2.45
CA GLU A 42 23.77 -3.98 2.42
C GLU A 42 23.90 -3.43 1.00
N ASN A 43 24.24 -4.27 0.03
CA ASN A 43 24.30 -3.89 -1.39
C ASN A 43 22.93 -3.47 -1.92
N ILE A 44 21.87 -4.21 -1.57
CA ILE A 44 20.49 -3.86 -1.94
C ILE A 44 20.10 -2.52 -1.29
N ASN A 45 20.38 -2.36 0.00
CA ASN A 45 20.08 -1.13 0.72
C ASN A 45 20.82 0.08 0.11
N SER A 46 22.13 -0.06 -0.09
CA SER A 46 22.98 0.95 -0.73
C SER A 46 22.51 1.32 -2.14
N PHE A 47 22.10 0.34 -2.94
CA PHE A 47 21.53 0.59 -4.27
C PHE A 47 20.27 1.47 -4.19
N PHE A 48 19.32 1.14 -3.31
CA PHE A 48 18.10 1.94 -3.16
C PHE A 48 18.37 3.33 -2.55
N VAL A 49 19.27 3.42 -1.57
CA VAL A 49 19.71 4.70 -1.01
C VAL A 49 20.29 5.58 -2.10
N ASN A 50 21.18 5.04 -2.94
CA ASN A 50 21.80 5.75 -4.06
C ASN A 50 20.79 6.21 -5.12
N LEU A 51 19.70 5.46 -5.36
CA LEU A 51 18.64 5.93 -6.27
C LEU A 51 17.93 7.19 -5.75
N SER A 52 17.88 7.36 -4.43
CA SER A 52 17.26 8.51 -3.77
C SER A 52 18.25 9.53 -3.22
N SER A 53 19.56 9.36 -3.44
CA SER A 53 20.59 10.21 -2.81
C SER A 53 20.45 11.68 -3.18
N ASP A 54 19.98 11.93 -4.41
CA ASP A 54 19.87 13.27 -4.97
C ASP A 54 18.52 13.93 -4.62
N PHE A 55 17.62 13.20 -3.95
CA PHE A 55 16.33 13.74 -3.54
C PHE A 55 16.54 14.77 -2.44
N GLN A 56 16.18 16.01 -2.73
CA GLN A 56 16.12 17.05 -1.71
C GLN A 56 14.97 16.71 -0.73
N PRO A 57 15.21 16.75 0.59
CA PRO A 57 14.14 16.66 1.57
C PRO A 57 13.06 17.70 1.25
N LEU A 58 11.79 17.29 1.34
CA LEU A 58 10.69 18.23 1.16
C LEU A 58 10.72 19.27 2.29
N GLU A 59 10.80 20.55 1.94
CA GLU A 59 10.61 21.64 2.88
C GLU A 59 9.13 21.65 3.30
N VAL A 60 8.83 21.04 4.44
CA VAL A 60 7.48 21.06 5.01
C VAL A 60 7.25 22.43 5.63
N ASP A 61 6.54 23.30 4.91
CA ASP A 61 5.96 24.49 5.52
C ASP A 61 4.86 24.06 6.50
N ARG A 62 5.20 24.05 7.79
CA ARG A 62 4.26 23.71 8.87
C ARG A 62 3.13 24.73 9.02
N ASN A 63 3.24 25.89 8.37
CA ASN A 63 2.23 26.94 8.36
C ASN A 63 1.33 26.86 7.11
N TYR A 64 1.62 25.94 6.18
CA TYR A 64 0.80 25.76 4.98
C TYR A 64 -0.55 25.14 5.35
N GLN A 65 -1.58 25.98 5.38
CA GLN A 65 -2.98 25.56 5.47
C GLN A 65 -3.52 25.40 4.05
N ALA A 66 -3.33 24.23 3.45
CA ALA A 66 -4.05 23.90 2.22
C ALA A 66 -5.53 23.72 2.53
N GLU A 67 -6.39 24.50 1.89
CA GLU A 67 -7.80 24.16 1.85
C GLU A 67 -7.98 22.86 1.06
N CYS A 68 -8.70 21.90 1.65
CA CYS A 68 -9.00 20.64 0.97
C CYS A 68 -9.89 20.93 -0.26
N PRO A 69 -9.46 20.58 -1.48
CA PRO A 69 -10.27 20.77 -2.68
C PRO A 69 -11.64 20.08 -2.54
N PRO A 70 -12.75 20.74 -2.90
CA PRO A 70 -14.09 20.16 -2.77
C PRO A 70 -14.26 18.81 -3.47
N ASP A 71 -13.55 18.59 -4.58
CA ASP A 71 -13.61 17.35 -5.36
C ASP A 71 -13.00 16.14 -4.63
N MET A 72 -12.13 16.38 -3.64
CA MET A 72 -11.58 15.33 -2.78
C MET A 72 -12.55 14.92 -1.67
N LEU A 73 -13.55 15.74 -1.35
CA LEU A 73 -14.53 15.41 -0.33
C LEU A 73 -15.50 14.34 -0.84
N VAL A 74 -15.92 13.47 0.07
CA VAL A 74 -16.89 12.41 -0.20
C VAL A 74 -18.23 12.72 0.44
N ASP A 75 -19.30 12.43 -0.27
CA ASP A 75 -20.64 12.40 0.30
C ASP A 75 -20.93 11.00 0.87
N GLN A 76 -22.06 10.88 1.56
CA GLN A 76 -22.51 9.63 2.16
C GLN A 76 -22.72 8.54 1.10
N TYR A 77 -23.12 8.91 -0.11
CA TYR A 77 -23.36 7.94 -1.19
C TYR A 77 -22.07 7.32 -1.70
N LYS A 78 -21.01 8.12 -1.90
CA LYS A 78 -19.67 7.64 -2.24
C LYS A 78 -19.12 6.73 -1.15
N ALA A 79 -19.26 7.11 0.12
CA ALA A 79 -18.86 6.27 1.26
C ALA A 79 -19.64 4.93 1.27
N TYR A 80 -20.95 4.97 1.05
CA TYR A 80 -21.80 3.78 0.94
C TYR A 80 -21.33 2.82 -0.15
N ARG A 81 -21.09 3.35 -1.35
CA ARG A 81 -20.62 2.57 -2.49
C ARG A 81 -19.27 1.91 -2.19
N ALA A 82 -18.34 2.66 -1.60
CA ALA A 82 -17.05 2.14 -1.19
C ALA A 82 -17.18 0.99 -0.17
N LEU A 83 -18.00 1.18 0.87
CA LEU A 83 -18.28 0.15 1.88
C LEU A 83 -18.93 -1.10 1.27
N LYS A 84 -19.85 -0.94 0.31
CA LYS A 84 -20.49 -2.07 -0.38
C LYS A 84 -19.52 -2.88 -1.26
N GLU A 85 -18.49 -2.24 -1.78
CA GLU A 85 -17.50 -2.85 -2.67
C GLU A 85 -16.36 -3.54 -1.90
N VAL A 86 -16.33 -3.43 -0.57
CA VAL A 86 -15.37 -4.13 0.29
C VAL A 86 -15.44 -5.65 0.09
N LYS A 87 -14.27 -6.25 -0.12
CA LYS A 87 -14.12 -7.70 -0.31
C LYS A 87 -14.08 -8.41 1.05
N CYS A 88 -15.15 -9.12 1.40
CA CYS A 88 -15.27 -9.77 2.71
C CYS A 88 -14.22 -10.84 3.03
N HIS A 89 -13.61 -11.45 2.02
CA HIS A 89 -12.60 -12.50 2.19
C HIS A 89 -11.16 -11.95 2.24
N LYS A 90 -11.00 -10.63 2.45
CA LYS A 90 -9.70 -10.01 2.67
C LYS A 90 -9.41 -9.94 4.16
N SER A 91 -8.12 -9.91 4.48
CA SER A 91 -7.64 -9.68 5.83
C SER A 91 -8.26 -8.43 6.43
N VAL A 92 -8.52 -8.49 7.73
CA VAL A 92 -9.06 -7.39 8.51
C VAL A 92 -7.98 -6.34 8.72
N GLY A 93 -8.40 -5.08 8.88
CA GLY A 93 -7.51 -3.97 9.21
C GLY A 93 -6.99 -4.04 10.65
N PRO A 94 -6.18 -3.04 11.06
CA PRO A 94 -5.72 -2.90 12.44
C PRO A 94 -6.85 -2.61 13.45
N ASP A 95 -8.03 -2.24 12.95
CA ASP A 95 -9.26 -2.00 13.73
C ASP A 95 -9.97 -3.29 14.17
N GLU A 96 -9.52 -4.44 13.67
CA GLU A 96 -10.13 -5.76 13.92
C GLU A 96 -11.61 -5.87 13.47
N ILE A 97 -12.12 -4.92 12.67
CA ILE A 97 -13.51 -4.93 12.19
C ILE A 97 -13.65 -5.85 10.97
N PRO A 98 -14.46 -6.92 11.03
CA PRO A 98 -14.60 -7.80 9.89
C PRO A 98 -15.17 -7.08 8.67
N ASN A 99 -14.54 -7.28 7.51
CA ASN A 99 -14.98 -6.70 6.22
C ASN A 99 -16.45 -7.02 5.87
N ARG A 100 -17.00 -8.09 6.43
CA ARG A 100 -18.42 -8.41 6.31
C ARG A 100 -19.31 -7.41 7.04
N ILE A 101 -18.93 -6.97 8.23
CA ILE A 101 -19.66 -5.96 9.02
C ILE A 101 -19.67 -4.63 8.26
N LEU A 102 -18.52 -4.19 7.74
CA LEU A 102 -18.42 -2.97 6.94
C LEU A 102 -19.38 -2.97 5.75
N ARG A 103 -19.49 -4.12 5.05
CA ARG A 103 -20.36 -4.27 3.88
C ARG A 103 -21.85 -4.41 4.25
N ASP A 104 -22.15 -5.18 5.29
CA ASP A 104 -23.52 -5.50 5.69
C ASP A 104 -24.19 -4.23 6.29
N PHE A 105 -23.46 -3.48 7.12
CA PHE A 105 -23.89 -2.21 7.73
C PHE A 105 -23.44 -0.97 6.95
N ALA A 106 -23.22 -1.10 5.64
CA ALA A 106 -22.71 -0.01 4.83
C ALA A 106 -23.60 1.24 4.91
N PHE A 107 -24.92 1.08 4.97
CA PHE A 107 -25.86 2.21 5.03
C PHE A 107 -25.69 3.02 6.31
N GLU A 108 -25.63 2.34 7.45
CA GLU A 108 -25.50 2.92 8.78
C GLU A 108 -24.12 3.56 9.00
N LEU A 109 -23.07 2.95 8.44
CA LEU A 109 -21.69 3.42 8.59
C LEU A 109 -21.35 4.58 7.65
N SER A 110 -22.07 4.74 6.53
CA SER A 110 -21.75 5.73 5.50
C SER A 110 -21.62 7.17 6.00
N PRO A 111 -22.55 7.70 6.82
CA PRO A 111 -22.45 9.05 7.34
C PRO A 111 -21.17 9.27 8.15
N VAL A 112 -20.90 8.34 9.07
CA VAL A 112 -19.74 8.43 9.97
C VAL A 112 -18.44 8.30 9.20
N VAL A 113 -18.36 7.37 8.25
CA VAL A 113 -17.17 7.17 7.41
C VAL A 113 -16.90 8.40 6.53
N SER A 114 -17.94 9.00 5.93
CA SER A 114 -17.75 10.23 5.15
C SER A 114 -17.27 11.40 6.02
N ASP A 115 -17.79 11.52 7.23
CA ASP A 115 -17.43 12.60 8.15
C ASP A 115 -15.99 12.45 8.67
N ILE A 116 -15.58 11.24 9.03
CA ILE A 116 -14.20 10.94 9.44
C ILE A 116 -13.24 11.26 8.31
N TYR A 117 -13.50 10.73 7.10
CA TYR A 117 -12.65 10.95 5.93
C TYR A 117 -12.49 12.45 5.61
N ASN A 118 -13.61 13.18 5.53
CA ASN A 118 -13.60 14.61 5.22
C ASN A 118 -12.92 15.43 6.33
N SER A 119 -13.08 15.04 7.60
CA SER A 119 -12.43 15.71 8.73
C SER A 119 -10.92 15.52 8.69
N THR A 120 -10.46 14.31 8.40
CA THR A 120 -9.03 14.02 8.24
C THR A 120 -8.39 14.81 7.12
N LEU A 121 -9.05 14.91 5.96
CA LEU A 121 -8.54 15.70 4.84
C LEU A 121 -8.45 17.20 5.17
N ARG A 122 -9.43 17.75 5.90
CA ARG A 122 -9.43 19.17 6.28
C ARG A 122 -8.43 19.51 7.37
N GLN A 123 -8.19 18.58 8.31
CA GLN A 123 -7.33 18.83 9.47
C GLN A 123 -5.89 18.35 9.26
N GLY A 124 -5.64 17.50 8.26
CA GLY A 124 -4.36 16.84 8.07
C GLY A 124 -4.01 15.87 9.19
N LYS A 125 -5.01 15.29 9.88
CA LYS A 125 -4.84 14.41 11.04
C LYS A 125 -5.69 13.15 10.92
N ILE A 126 -5.08 12.00 11.17
CA ILE A 126 -5.76 10.70 11.20
C ILE A 126 -6.37 10.53 12.60
N PRO A 127 -7.56 9.93 12.75
CA PRO A 127 -8.12 9.58 14.05
C PRO A 127 -7.21 8.59 14.79
N GLU A 128 -7.16 8.69 16.12
CA GLU A 128 -6.48 7.71 16.99
C GLU A 128 -7.27 6.40 17.11
#